data_AF-J2QFT7-F1
#
_entry.id   AF-J2QFT7-F1
#
_cell.length_a   1.000
_cell.length_b   1.000
_cell.length_c   1.000
_cell.angle_alpha   90.00
_cell.angle_beta   90.00
_cell.angle_gamma   90.00
#
_symmetry.space_group_name_H-M   'P 1'
#
loop_
_entity.id
_entity.type
_entity.pdbx_description
1 polymer ?
#
loop_
_entity_poly.entity_id
_entity_poly.type
_entity_poly.pdbx_seq_one_letter_code
_entity_poly.pdbx_strand_id
1 'polypeptide(L)'
;MTTSYEPLQSAPATAPVLPPVSQPFICEDDAAYWVHQHDRVSDREYGALILQRPDGKFVATTPVQGKATSFDMERLLNYDRQTQTISHPAGYLCVGKWHSHPDIPEGIAKANPSFNDDQVKLFNALPSMPDVHGAFRHRDFFKQCYVSGPSGSLVAYSINPPDSDYSPVYRMGRTPEDMVRRIAVIGHMRVLEPGTLWGGLRGPITAEWIPYQPVIPGLPKLQPFFTGVFEDPASALNDALSRVPATAGDQRVGFILKRRDRDEYVVTLPFHRPDGLLAIEQVFPATPDGFLLPENQTLAGVYLGPELLATALPENEADLYQQFFSPQSLVFSVLQARGSGLVDSSLGYSVFRQTPDGALLKYHSTFSEAEAWVIKTEGAMGVNIDKLLLGGHLSAKDFVLSVAVTGVLTVEKSSPLWDVGGVVGSEWRPYAGANPSPRILNER
;
A
#
# COMPACT_ATOMS: atom_id res chain seq x y z
N MET A 1 -24.07 56.48 35.38
CA MET A 1 -24.38 55.06 35.11
C MET A 1 -23.40 54.58 34.06
N THR A 2 -22.32 53.96 34.51
CA THR A 2 -21.28 53.34 33.69
C THR A 2 -21.72 51.91 33.40
N THR A 3 -22.08 51.62 32.16
CA THR A 3 -22.36 50.26 31.69
C THR A 3 -21.05 49.51 31.52
N SER A 4 -20.73 48.66 32.49
CA SER A 4 -19.68 47.66 32.42
C SER A 4 -20.06 46.59 31.39
N TYR A 5 -19.28 46.48 30.33
CA TYR A 5 -19.32 45.34 29.41
C TYR A 5 -18.64 44.16 30.11
N GLU A 6 -19.42 43.21 30.61
CA GLU A 6 -18.88 41.90 31.00
C GLU A 6 -18.51 41.13 29.73
N PRO A 7 -17.25 40.70 29.56
CA PRO A 7 -16.94 39.73 28.54
C PRO A 7 -17.58 38.39 28.94
N LEU A 8 -18.47 37.88 28.10
CA LEU A 8 -18.97 36.51 28.16
C LEU A 8 -17.76 35.55 28.19
N GLN A 9 -17.37 35.09 29.37
CA GLN A 9 -16.48 33.96 29.53
C GLN A 9 -17.19 32.75 28.93
N SER A 10 -16.79 32.38 27.71
CA SER A 10 -17.13 31.06 27.18
C SER A 10 -16.54 30.02 28.13
N ALA A 11 -17.38 29.11 28.63
CA ALA A 11 -16.94 27.95 29.42
C ALA A 11 -15.75 27.25 28.72
N PRO A 12 -14.79 26.70 29.46
CA PRO A 12 -13.70 25.93 28.85
C PRO A 12 -14.32 24.80 28.03
N ALA A 13 -14.07 24.82 26.71
CA ALA A 13 -14.50 23.75 25.83
C ALA A 13 -13.92 22.44 26.38
N THR A 14 -14.77 21.44 26.63
CA THR A 14 -14.32 20.08 26.91
C THR A 14 -13.36 19.65 25.80
N ALA A 15 -12.20 19.10 26.18
CA ALA A 15 -11.20 18.65 25.22
C ALA A 15 -11.85 17.72 24.18
N PRO A 16 -11.51 17.88 22.88
CA PRO A 16 -12.11 17.08 21.83
C PRO A 16 -11.82 15.58 22.07
N VAL A 17 -12.85 14.76 21.91
CA VAL A 17 -12.72 13.29 22.00
C VAL A 17 -12.18 12.79 20.66
N LEU A 18 -11.06 12.08 20.71
CA LEU A 18 -10.43 11.54 19.51
C LEU A 18 -11.33 10.44 18.89
N PRO A 19 -11.60 10.46 17.58
CA PRO A 19 -12.31 9.37 16.90
C PRO A 19 -11.53 8.04 16.99
N PRO A 20 -12.18 6.89 16.70
CA PRO A 20 -11.47 5.62 16.53
C PRO A 20 -10.28 5.76 15.57
N VAL A 21 -9.21 5.04 15.86
CA VAL A 21 -7.98 5.05 15.04
C VAL A 21 -7.80 3.73 14.30
N SER A 22 -7.10 3.80 13.18
CA SER A 22 -6.71 2.65 12.36
C SER A 22 -5.80 1.68 13.12
N GLN A 23 -5.58 0.51 12.50
CA GLN A 23 -4.40 -0.31 12.77
C GLN A 23 -3.10 0.48 12.59
N PRO A 24 -1.98 0.06 13.22
CA PRO A 24 -0.70 0.74 13.07
C PRO A 24 -0.05 0.47 11.71
N PHE A 25 0.60 1.50 11.17
CA PHE A 25 1.37 1.51 9.93
C PHE A 25 2.83 1.87 10.19
N ILE A 26 3.71 1.50 9.27
CA ILE A 26 5.15 1.83 9.36
C ILE A 26 5.49 3.22 8.81
N CYS A 27 4.60 3.84 8.01
CA CYS A 27 4.76 5.22 7.56
C CYS A 27 3.43 6.00 7.62
N GLU A 28 3.54 7.32 7.67
CA GLU A 28 2.41 8.24 7.73
C GLU A 28 1.56 8.26 6.45
N ASP A 29 2.19 7.98 5.29
CA ASP A 29 1.51 7.98 3.99
C ASP A 29 0.53 6.79 3.88
N ASP A 30 0.86 5.63 4.47
CA ASP A 30 -0.06 4.48 4.55
C ASP A 30 -1.27 4.80 5.43
N ALA A 31 -1.06 5.50 6.55
CA ALA A 31 -2.14 5.94 7.42
C ALA A 31 -3.05 6.95 6.71
N ALA A 32 -2.48 7.88 5.94
CA ALA A 32 -3.25 8.81 5.11
C ALA A 32 -4.01 8.10 3.98
N TYR A 33 -3.40 7.10 3.35
CA TYR A 33 -4.07 6.27 2.35
C TYR A 33 -5.21 5.45 2.95
N TRP A 34 -5.05 4.92 4.15
CA TRP A 34 -6.13 4.23 4.86
C TRP A 34 -7.35 5.13 5.06
N VAL A 35 -7.16 6.39 5.46
CA VAL A 35 -8.26 7.36 5.56
C VAL A 35 -8.85 7.66 4.18
N HIS A 36 -8.00 7.82 3.15
CA HIS A 36 -8.41 8.10 1.78
C HIS A 36 -9.39 7.07 1.21
N GLN A 37 -9.24 5.80 1.61
CA GLN A 37 -10.09 4.67 1.20
C GLN A 37 -11.45 4.61 1.92
N HIS A 38 -11.74 5.51 2.86
CA HIS A 38 -13.05 5.53 3.51
C HIS A 38 -14.13 6.05 2.58
N ASP A 39 -15.25 5.33 2.55
CA ASP A 39 -16.49 5.79 1.95
C ASP A 39 -16.93 7.11 2.59
N ARG A 40 -17.24 8.08 1.74
CA ARG A 40 -17.67 9.42 2.14
C ARG A 40 -18.71 9.95 1.18
N VAL A 41 -19.60 10.77 1.70
CA VAL A 41 -20.53 11.53 0.85
C VAL A 41 -19.75 12.65 0.17
N SER A 42 -19.86 12.77 -1.14
CA SER A 42 -19.06 13.71 -1.95
C SER A 42 -19.50 15.17 -1.83
N ASP A 43 -20.57 15.50 -1.11
CA ASP A 43 -21.10 16.87 -0.98
C ASP A 43 -20.55 17.64 0.24
N ARG A 44 -19.61 17.04 0.98
CA ARG A 44 -19.08 17.59 2.24
C ARG A 44 -17.58 17.41 2.38
N GLU A 45 -17.01 18.26 3.22
CA GLU A 45 -15.64 18.11 3.70
C GLU A 45 -15.55 17.12 4.87
N TYR A 46 -14.43 16.39 4.95
CA TYR A 46 -14.12 15.50 6.06
C TYR A 46 -12.69 15.70 6.53
N GLY A 47 -12.48 15.75 7.84
CA GLY A 47 -11.16 15.89 8.44
C GLY A 47 -10.73 14.66 9.22
N ALA A 48 -9.44 14.35 9.18
CA ALA A 48 -8.81 13.32 10.00
C ALA A 48 -7.40 13.75 10.44
N LEU A 49 -6.89 13.11 11.49
CA LEU A 49 -5.52 13.29 11.96
C LEU A 49 -4.66 12.09 11.56
N ILE A 50 -3.41 12.38 11.23
CA ILE A 50 -2.34 11.39 11.14
C ILE A 50 -1.48 11.52 12.40
N LEU A 51 -1.41 10.44 13.15
CA LEU A 51 -0.86 10.40 14.50
C LEU A 51 0.31 9.40 14.57
N GLN A 52 1.36 9.74 15.28
CA GLN A 52 2.43 8.84 15.66
C GLN A 52 2.24 8.38 17.10
N ARG A 53 2.36 7.07 17.31
CA ARG A 53 2.30 6.41 18.62
C ARG A 53 3.68 6.47 19.32
N PRO A 54 3.74 6.21 20.64
CA PRO A 54 5.01 6.17 21.37
C PRO A 54 5.98 5.08 20.89
N ASP A 55 5.49 4.04 20.22
CA ASP A 55 6.30 2.98 19.60
C ASP A 55 6.79 3.33 18.18
N GLY A 56 6.59 4.58 17.74
CA GLY A 56 7.03 5.11 16.45
C GLY A 56 6.12 4.81 15.27
N LYS A 57 5.12 3.93 15.44
CA LYS A 57 4.16 3.56 14.39
C LYS A 57 3.12 4.66 14.16
N PHE A 58 2.55 4.69 12.96
CA PHE A 58 1.57 5.68 12.56
C PHE A 58 0.15 5.10 12.59
N VAL A 59 -0.83 5.91 12.97
CA VAL A 59 -2.26 5.60 12.88
C VAL A 59 -3.00 6.81 12.35
N ALA A 60 -4.17 6.61 11.79
CA ALA A 60 -5.04 7.70 11.42
C ALA A 60 -6.40 7.58 12.09
N THR A 61 -7.03 8.71 12.43
CA THR A 61 -8.40 8.72 12.94
C THR A 61 -9.38 8.43 11.81
N THR A 62 -10.51 7.78 12.10
CA THR A 62 -11.64 7.73 11.17
C THR A 62 -12.07 9.16 10.79
N PRO A 63 -12.41 9.43 9.52
CA PRO A 63 -12.71 10.78 9.07
C PRO A 63 -14.00 11.30 9.72
N VAL A 64 -13.96 12.55 10.18
CA VAL A 64 -15.10 13.24 10.78
C VAL A 64 -15.71 14.19 9.76
N GLN A 65 -17.02 14.09 9.57
CA GLN A 65 -17.78 14.93 8.65
C GLN A 65 -17.83 16.39 9.11
N GLY A 66 -17.42 17.31 8.24
CA GLY A 66 -17.47 18.76 8.37
C GLY A 66 -18.75 19.40 7.82
N LYS A 67 -18.62 20.67 7.42
CA LYS A 67 -19.64 21.40 6.66
C LYS A 67 -19.47 21.12 5.16
N ALA A 68 -20.30 21.76 4.33
CA ALA A 68 -20.24 21.59 2.88
C ALA A 68 -18.85 21.94 2.32
N THR A 69 -18.27 23.07 2.73
CA THR A 69 -17.01 23.62 2.19
C THR A 69 -16.08 24.17 3.30
N SER A 70 -16.21 23.65 4.52
CA SER A 70 -15.27 23.95 5.62
C SER A 70 -15.24 22.83 6.66
N PHE A 71 -14.04 22.48 7.12
CA PHE A 71 -13.80 21.63 8.27
C PHE A 71 -13.11 22.41 9.40
N ASP A 72 -13.64 22.27 10.63
CA ASP A 72 -13.07 22.89 11.83
C ASP A 72 -12.15 21.91 12.55
N MET A 73 -10.85 22.19 12.53
CA MET A 73 -9.83 21.36 13.19
C MET A 73 -9.95 21.37 14.72
N GLU A 74 -10.59 22.37 15.34
CA GLU A 74 -10.83 22.38 16.80
C GLU A 74 -11.75 21.22 17.24
N ARG A 75 -12.42 20.55 16.29
CA ARG A 75 -13.18 19.31 16.56
C ARG A 75 -12.30 18.09 16.85
N LEU A 76 -11.06 18.11 16.40
CA LEU A 76 -10.11 17.00 16.55
C LEU A 76 -8.94 17.36 17.46
N LEU A 77 -8.59 18.63 17.54
CA LEU A 77 -7.41 19.13 18.26
C LEU A 77 -7.79 20.28 19.19
N ASN A 78 -7.24 20.28 20.39
CA ASN A 78 -7.42 21.40 21.30
C ASN A 78 -6.53 22.57 20.86
N TYR A 79 -7.13 23.75 20.67
CA TYR A 79 -6.43 25.00 20.35
C TYR A 79 -6.56 25.98 21.51
N ASP A 80 -5.42 26.32 22.11
CA ASP A 80 -5.36 27.36 23.13
C ASP A 80 -5.30 28.73 22.43
N ARG A 81 -6.34 29.55 22.60
CA ARG A 81 -6.44 30.88 21.98
C ARG A 81 -5.55 31.92 22.64
N GLN A 82 -5.14 31.72 23.90
CA GLN A 82 -4.26 32.64 24.61
C GLN A 82 -2.81 32.46 24.14
N THR A 83 -2.35 31.22 24.05
CA THR A 83 -0.98 30.91 23.61
C THR A 83 -0.88 30.71 22.10
N GLN A 84 -2.01 30.60 21.40
CA GLN A 84 -2.10 30.26 19.97
C GLN A 84 -1.46 28.91 19.62
N THR A 85 -1.49 27.96 20.55
CA THR A 85 -0.87 26.63 20.40
C THR A 85 -1.89 25.53 20.24
N ILE A 86 -1.58 24.57 19.38
CA ILE A 86 -2.33 23.32 19.24
C ILE A 86 -1.70 22.28 20.17
N SER A 87 -2.53 21.55 20.92
CA SER A 87 -2.07 20.43 21.76
C SER A 87 -2.16 19.10 21.02
N HIS A 88 -1.20 18.21 21.23
CA HIS A 88 -1.29 16.84 20.73
C HIS A 88 -2.36 16.05 21.51
N PRO A 89 -3.08 15.11 20.85
CA PRO A 89 -3.97 14.18 21.53
C PRO A 89 -3.21 13.33 22.56
N ALA A 90 -3.85 13.01 23.69
CA ALA A 90 -3.23 12.22 24.74
C ALA A 90 -2.73 10.86 24.21
N GLY A 91 -1.44 10.56 24.44
CA GLY A 91 -0.80 9.32 23.99
C GLY A 91 -0.31 9.32 22.55
N TYR A 92 -0.41 10.43 21.81
CA TYR A 92 0.01 10.53 20.42
C TYR A 92 0.80 11.81 20.15
N LEU A 93 1.63 11.80 19.11
CA LEU A 93 2.10 13.00 18.43
C LEU A 93 1.27 13.18 17.15
N CYS A 94 0.69 14.36 16.97
CA CYS A 94 0.05 14.69 15.69
C CYS A 94 1.13 15.06 14.69
N VAL A 95 1.29 14.28 13.62
CA VAL A 95 2.32 14.48 12.60
C VAL A 95 1.75 15.05 11.30
N GLY A 96 0.45 14.90 11.09
CA GLY A 96 -0.21 15.50 9.95
C GLY A 96 -1.72 15.58 10.08
N LYS A 97 -2.32 16.24 9.10
CA LYS A 97 -3.77 16.34 8.94
C LYS A 97 -4.18 15.87 7.56
N TRP A 98 -5.34 15.27 7.46
CA TRP A 98 -5.96 14.86 6.21
C TRP A 98 -7.30 15.59 6.04
N HIS A 99 -7.59 16.01 4.82
CA HIS A 99 -8.79 16.73 4.47
C HIS A 99 -9.34 16.24 3.13
N SER A 100 -10.64 15.95 3.01
CA SER A 100 -11.29 15.74 1.71
C SER A 100 -12.08 16.96 1.26
N HIS A 101 -12.09 17.21 -0.04
CA HIS A 101 -12.92 18.26 -0.63
C HIS A 101 -14.20 17.68 -1.25
N PRO A 102 -15.31 18.44 -1.23
CA PRO A 102 -16.53 18.06 -1.90
C PRO A 102 -16.37 18.14 -3.43
N ASP A 103 -17.22 17.44 -4.17
CA ASP A 103 -17.28 17.54 -5.62
C ASP A 103 -18.15 18.72 -6.06
N ILE A 104 -17.53 19.90 -6.25
CA ILE A 104 -18.21 21.18 -6.52
C ILE A 104 -17.71 21.90 -7.80
N PRO A 105 -17.57 21.21 -8.94
CA PRO A 105 -16.99 21.80 -10.15
C PRO A 105 -17.79 23.01 -10.67
N GLU A 106 -19.12 22.97 -10.59
CA GLU A 106 -19.98 24.09 -11.02
C GLU A 106 -19.75 25.36 -10.21
N GLY A 107 -19.59 25.21 -8.89
CA GLY A 107 -19.31 26.33 -7.99
C GLY A 107 -17.96 26.97 -8.27
N ILE A 108 -16.95 26.14 -8.52
CA ILE A 108 -15.59 26.59 -8.86
C ILE A 108 -15.57 27.30 -10.22
N ALA A 109 -16.21 26.74 -11.25
CA ALA A 109 -16.28 27.36 -12.57
C ALA A 109 -16.98 28.73 -12.52
N LYS A 110 -18.08 28.84 -11.76
CA LYS A 110 -18.80 30.11 -11.57
C LYS A 110 -17.95 31.15 -10.84
N ALA A 111 -17.18 30.74 -9.83
CA ALA A 111 -16.30 31.62 -9.07
C ALA A 111 -15.03 32.02 -9.86
N ASN A 112 -14.63 31.21 -10.84
CA ASN A 112 -13.43 31.40 -11.65
C ASN A 112 -13.75 31.33 -13.15
N PRO A 113 -14.43 32.34 -13.74
CA PRO A 113 -14.90 32.28 -15.13
C PRO A 113 -13.80 32.15 -16.19
N SER A 114 -12.54 32.39 -15.82
CA SER A 114 -11.39 32.23 -16.71
C SER A 114 -10.80 30.81 -16.70
N PHE A 115 -11.23 29.93 -15.80
CA PHE A 115 -10.74 28.55 -15.76
C PHE A 115 -11.38 27.70 -16.84
N ASN A 116 -10.59 26.84 -17.46
CA ASN A 116 -11.11 25.73 -18.26
C ASN A 116 -11.50 24.54 -17.36
N ASP A 117 -12.12 23.51 -17.94
CA ASP A 117 -12.60 22.34 -17.21
C ASP A 117 -11.49 21.61 -16.44
N ASP A 118 -10.29 21.50 -17.00
CA ASP A 118 -9.15 20.84 -16.35
C ASP A 118 -8.60 21.65 -15.19
N GLN A 119 -8.64 22.98 -15.28
CA GLN A 119 -8.32 23.90 -14.19
C GLN A 119 -9.36 23.82 -13.07
N VAL A 120 -10.65 23.71 -13.39
CA VAL A 120 -11.71 23.50 -12.40
C VAL A 120 -11.48 22.20 -11.62
N LYS A 121 -11.21 21.09 -12.32
CA LYS A 121 -10.92 19.80 -11.69
C LYS A 121 -9.65 19.84 -10.85
N LEU A 122 -8.57 20.44 -11.37
CA LEU A 122 -7.31 20.56 -10.64
C LEU A 122 -7.51 21.42 -9.39
N PHE A 123 -8.17 22.57 -9.49
CA PHE A 123 -8.43 23.43 -8.34
C PHE A 123 -9.22 22.71 -7.24
N ASN A 124 -10.22 21.88 -7.60
CA ASN A 124 -11.01 21.12 -6.63
C ASN A 124 -10.24 19.98 -5.93
N ALA A 125 -9.07 19.59 -6.46
CA ALA A 125 -8.23 18.55 -5.88
C ALA A 125 -7.00 19.11 -5.13
N LEU A 126 -6.83 20.43 -5.10
CA LEU A 126 -5.74 21.10 -4.40
C LEU A 126 -6.18 21.56 -3.01
N PRO A 127 -5.24 21.76 -2.07
CA PRO A 127 -5.59 22.36 -0.79
C PRO A 127 -6.24 23.73 -0.99
N SER A 128 -7.26 24.06 -0.20
CA SER A 128 -7.90 25.38 -0.27
C SER A 128 -6.94 26.47 0.22
N MET A 129 -7.22 27.74 -0.08
CA MET A 129 -6.42 28.86 0.48
C MET A 129 -6.39 28.87 2.02
N PRO A 130 -7.50 28.60 2.74
CA PRO A 130 -7.47 28.34 4.18
C PRO A 130 -6.57 27.16 4.58
N ASP A 131 -6.56 26.07 3.81
CA ASP A 131 -5.69 24.92 4.08
C ASP A 131 -4.21 25.30 3.99
N VAL A 132 -3.81 26.03 2.93
CA VAL A 132 -2.45 26.56 2.73
C VAL A 132 -2.05 27.50 3.86
N HIS A 133 -2.95 28.42 4.24
CA HIS A 133 -2.70 29.35 5.34
C HIS A 133 -2.50 28.60 6.67
N GLY A 134 -3.37 27.63 6.96
CA GLY A 134 -3.27 26.80 8.16
C GLY A 134 -2.02 25.92 8.19
N ALA A 135 -1.66 25.31 7.06
CA ALA A 135 -0.43 24.52 6.92
C ALA A 135 0.81 25.39 7.20
N PHE A 136 0.85 26.62 6.69
CA PHE A 136 1.92 27.57 6.99
C PHE A 136 1.95 28.00 8.47
N ARG A 137 0.80 28.38 9.03
CA ARG A 137 0.68 28.89 10.41
C ARG A 137 1.09 27.85 11.45
N HIS A 138 0.87 26.57 11.14
CA HIS A 138 1.12 25.46 12.04
C HIS A 138 2.18 24.49 11.50
N ARG A 139 3.12 24.98 10.69
CA ARG A 139 4.16 24.18 10.01
C ARG A 139 5.12 23.45 10.96
N ASP A 140 5.30 23.98 12.17
CA ASP A 140 6.10 23.33 13.21
C ASP A 140 5.36 22.15 13.86
N PHE A 141 4.03 22.15 13.78
CA PHE A 141 3.15 21.13 14.35
C PHE A 141 2.77 20.06 13.30
N PHE A 142 2.21 20.47 12.16
CA PHE A 142 1.90 19.56 11.05
C PHE A 142 3.10 19.43 10.12
N LYS A 143 3.82 18.32 10.23
CA LYS A 143 4.94 18.01 9.33
C LYS A 143 4.45 17.76 7.90
N GLN A 144 3.27 17.17 7.76
CA GLN A 144 2.63 16.91 6.46
C GLN A 144 1.13 17.20 6.50
N CYS A 145 0.60 17.64 5.38
CA CYS A 145 -0.84 17.79 5.14
C CYS A 145 -1.23 16.91 3.94
N TYR A 146 -2.42 16.33 3.99
CA TYR A 146 -2.95 15.47 2.95
C TYR A 146 -4.28 16.04 2.45
N VAL A 147 -4.45 16.08 1.13
CA VAL A 147 -5.73 16.40 0.50
C VAL A 147 -6.21 15.23 -0.35
N SER A 148 -7.45 14.84 -0.14
CA SER A 148 -8.16 13.83 -0.91
C SER A 148 -9.13 14.51 -1.86
N GLY A 149 -8.83 14.42 -3.16
CA GLY A 149 -9.63 15.04 -4.21
C GLY A 149 -10.82 14.17 -4.64
N PRO A 150 -11.88 14.78 -5.19
CA PRO A 150 -13.06 14.06 -5.67
C PRO A 150 -12.78 13.16 -6.88
N SER A 151 -11.72 13.44 -7.63
CA SER A 151 -11.23 12.58 -8.74
C SER A 151 -10.40 11.38 -8.28
N GLY A 152 -10.50 11.00 -7.00
CA GLY A 152 -9.80 9.86 -6.40
C GLY A 152 -8.33 10.11 -6.04
N SER A 153 -7.81 11.33 -6.24
CA SER A 153 -6.40 11.63 -5.96
C SER A 153 -6.11 11.83 -4.47
N LEU A 154 -4.90 11.45 -4.04
CA LEU A 154 -4.36 11.74 -2.72
C LEU A 154 -3.04 12.46 -2.88
N VAL A 155 -2.95 13.68 -2.37
CA VAL A 155 -1.77 14.53 -2.46
C VAL A 155 -1.27 14.88 -1.06
N ALA A 156 0.01 14.64 -0.82
CA ALA A 156 0.72 15.12 0.37
C ALA A 156 1.42 16.44 0.07
N TYR A 157 1.34 17.40 0.98
CA TYR A 157 2.00 18.70 0.84
C TYR A 157 2.43 19.30 2.18
N SER A 158 3.38 20.23 2.13
CA SER A 158 3.80 21.07 3.26
C SER A 158 4.08 22.49 2.79
N ILE A 159 4.03 23.46 3.71
CA ILE A 159 4.27 24.88 3.41
C ILE A 159 5.32 25.42 4.38
N ASN A 160 6.56 25.54 3.89
CA ASN A 160 7.76 25.95 4.61
C ASN A 160 8.62 26.90 3.75
N PRO A 161 8.16 28.13 3.47
CA PRO A 161 8.91 29.06 2.63
C PRO A 161 10.27 29.40 3.27
N PRO A 162 11.40 29.22 2.57
CA PRO A 162 12.73 29.47 3.13
C PRO A 162 13.00 30.96 3.40
N ASP A 163 12.36 31.86 2.64
CA ASP A 163 12.72 33.28 2.57
C ASP A 163 11.66 34.23 3.18
N SER A 164 10.68 33.74 3.95
CA SER A 164 9.58 34.59 4.44
C SER A 164 8.84 34.04 5.66
N ASP A 165 8.71 34.88 6.70
CA ASP A 165 7.84 34.62 7.87
C ASP A 165 6.35 34.94 7.63
N TYR A 166 6.00 35.47 6.45
CA TYR A 166 4.61 35.77 6.09
C TYR A 166 3.95 34.64 5.31
N SER A 167 2.65 34.47 5.53
CA SER A 167 1.85 33.47 4.85
C SER A 167 1.88 33.67 3.33
N PRO A 168 2.18 32.62 2.54
CA PRO A 168 2.29 32.71 1.10
C PRO A 168 0.94 32.69 0.38
N VAL A 169 -0.18 32.64 1.11
CA VAL A 169 -1.53 32.43 0.56
C VAL A 169 -1.91 33.45 -0.53
N TYR A 170 -1.45 34.69 -0.42
CA TYR A 170 -1.69 35.75 -1.42
C TYR A 170 -0.71 35.72 -2.61
N ARG A 171 0.23 34.78 -2.62
CA ARG A 171 1.30 34.63 -3.61
C ARG A 171 1.31 33.23 -4.24
N MET A 172 0.15 32.56 -4.27
CA MET A 172 -0.01 31.23 -4.86
C MET A 172 -0.13 31.24 -6.40
N GLY A 173 -0.21 32.43 -7.01
CA GLY A 173 -0.41 32.58 -8.44
C GLY A 173 -1.89 32.74 -8.80
N ARG A 174 -2.19 32.78 -10.11
CA ARG A 174 -3.54 33.05 -10.62
C ARG A 174 -4.26 31.80 -11.11
N THR A 175 -3.52 30.73 -11.38
CA THR A 175 -4.07 29.48 -11.86
C THR A 175 -3.76 28.32 -10.91
N PRO A 176 -4.49 27.20 -10.98
CA PRO A 176 -4.20 26.02 -10.17
C PRO A 176 -2.80 25.45 -10.42
N GLU A 177 -2.29 25.53 -11.65
CA GLU A 177 -0.94 25.11 -12.01
C GLU A 177 0.12 26.00 -11.36
N ASP A 178 -0.10 27.32 -11.29
CA ASP A 178 0.78 28.21 -10.54
C ASP A 178 0.81 27.82 -9.06
N MET A 179 -0.34 27.46 -8.49
CA MET A 179 -0.45 27.04 -7.10
C MET A 179 0.35 25.75 -6.85
N VAL A 180 0.23 24.75 -7.72
CA VAL A 180 1.03 23.52 -7.66
C VAL A 180 2.52 23.83 -7.67
N ARG A 181 2.98 24.62 -8.66
CA ARG A 181 4.41 25.00 -8.77
C ARG A 181 4.85 25.79 -7.55
N ARG A 182 4.00 26.67 -7.04
CA ARG A 182 4.33 27.49 -5.87
C ARG A 182 4.51 26.62 -4.63
N ILE A 183 3.59 25.70 -4.35
CA ILE A 183 3.71 24.76 -3.21
C ILE A 183 5.00 23.95 -3.33
N ALA A 184 5.32 23.44 -4.52
CA ALA A 184 6.55 22.67 -4.76
C ALA A 184 7.83 23.49 -4.51
N VAL A 185 7.80 24.82 -4.66
CA VAL A 185 8.94 25.71 -4.39
C VAL A 185 9.06 26.07 -2.91
N ILE A 186 7.94 26.33 -2.23
CA ILE A 186 7.93 26.83 -0.84
C ILE A 186 7.72 25.72 0.18
N GLY A 187 7.89 24.47 -0.20
CA GLY A 187 7.60 23.31 0.63
C GLY A 187 7.78 22.05 -0.19
N HIS A 188 6.91 21.07 0.01
CA HIS A 188 6.89 19.84 -0.77
C HIS A 188 5.47 19.56 -1.27
N MET A 189 5.38 18.92 -2.42
CA MET A 189 4.14 18.36 -2.94
C MET A 189 4.44 17.01 -3.58
N ARG A 190 3.70 15.98 -3.18
CA ARG A 190 3.85 14.61 -3.67
C ARG A 190 2.47 14.04 -3.99
N VAL A 191 2.33 13.45 -5.17
CA VAL A 191 1.13 12.69 -5.53
C VAL A 191 1.33 11.26 -5.05
N LEU A 192 0.48 10.82 -4.12
CA LEU A 192 0.53 9.47 -3.54
C LEU A 192 -0.43 8.51 -4.26
N GLU A 193 -1.61 9.01 -4.63
CA GLU A 193 -2.60 8.35 -5.49
C GLU A 193 -2.96 9.32 -6.63
N PRO A 194 -2.65 9.01 -7.90
CA PRO A 194 -2.93 9.91 -9.01
C PRO A 194 -4.43 10.11 -9.30
N GLY A 195 -5.28 9.12 -9.00
CA GLY A 195 -6.66 9.14 -9.47
C GLY A 195 -6.74 9.38 -10.99
N THR A 196 -7.79 10.08 -11.44
CA THR A 196 -7.95 10.40 -12.86
C THR A 196 -7.32 11.74 -13.27
N LEU A 197 -6.81 12.52 -12.31
CA LEU A 197 -6.39 13.91 -12.52
C LEU A 197 -4.90 14.06 -12.83
N TRP A 198 -4.05 13.26 -12.19
CA TRP A 198 -2.60 13.45 -12.25
C TRP A 198 -1.91 12.69 -13.40
N GLY A 199 -2.68 12.19 -14.38
CA GLY A 199 -2.13 11.53 -15.56
C GLY A 199 -1.27 10.30 -15.25
N GLY A 200 -1.52 9.62 -14.13
CA GLY A 200 -0.70 8.50 -13.65
C GLY A 200 0.58 8.90 -12.90
N LEU A 201 0.83 10.19 -12.68
CA LEU A 201 1.97 10.66 -11.89
C LEU A 201 1.84 10.23 -10.42
N ARG A 202 2.76 9.38 -9.97
CA ARG A 202 2.97 9.07 -8.55
C ARG A 202 4.39 9.44 -8.17
N GLY A 203 4.55 10.42 -7.29
CA GLY A 203 5.87 10.97 -6.96
C GLY A 203 5.88 12.43 -6.54
N PRO A 204 7.07 12.97 -6.26
CA PRO A 204 7.25 14.40 -6.02
C PRO A 204 6.90 15.21 -7.28
N ILE A 205 6.20 16.33 -7.08
CA ILE A 205 6.05 17.39 -8.08
C ILE A 205 7.35 18.19 -8.10
N THR A 206 7.95 18.31 -9.28
CA THR A 206 9.19 19.06 -9.52
C THR A 206 8.95 20.21 -10.50
N ALA A 207 9.98 21.01 -10.78
CA ALA A 207 9.89 22.13 -11.73
C ALA A 207 9.57 21.67 -13.17
N GLU A 208 9.87 20.41 -13.49
CA GLU A 208 9.64 19.77 -14.78
C GLU A 208 8.21 19.22 -14.93
N TRP A 209 7.35 19.37 -13.92
CA TRP A 209 5.96 18.92 -14.01
C TRP A 209 5.20 19.67 -15.10
N ILE A 210 4.64 18.91 -16.03
CA ILE A 210 3.77 19.40 -17.11
C ILE A 210 2.32 19.07 -16.75
N PRO A 211 1.45 20.08 -16.58
CA PRO A 211 0.04 19.87 -16.26
C PRO A 211 -0.69 19.05 -17.34
N TYR A 212 -1.64 18.22 -16.90
CA TYR A 212 -2.62 17.52 -17.76
C TYR A 212 -2.06 16.54 -18.79
N GLN A 213 -0.76 16.23 -18.72
CA GLN A 213 -0.16 15.23 -19.59
C GLN A 213 -0.08 13.88 -18.90
N PRO A 214 -0.46 12.78 -19.59
CA PRO A 214 -0.16 11.44 -19.12
C PRO A 214 1.35 11.26 -18.93
N VAL A 215 1.73 10.69 -17.80
CA VAL A 215 3.12 10.33 -17.50
C VAL A 215 3.30 8.86 -17.85
N ILE A 216 4.35 8.56 -18.62
CA ILE A 216 4.81 7.18 -18.77
C ILE A 216 5.44 6.78 -17.43
N PRO A 217 4.92 5.75 -16.73
CA PRO A 217 5.48 5.34 -15.46
C PRO A 217 6.96 5.00 -15.61
N GLY A 218 7.81 5.79 -14.95
CA GLY A 218 9.24 5.50 -14.81
C GLY A 218 9.49 4.62 -13.59
N LEU A 219 10.76 4.52 -13.19
CA LEU A 219 11.12 3.86 -11.94
C LEU A 219 10.41 4.53 -10.73
N PRO A 220 10.00 3.75 -9.71
CA PRO A 220 9.34 4.29 -8.53
C PRO A 220 10.19 5.35 -7.83
N LYS A 221 9.55 6.48 -7.48
CA LYS A 221 10.18 7.56 -6.69
C LYS A 221 9.74 7.55 -5.23
N LEU A 222 8.66 6.84 -4.91
CA LEU A 222 8.08 6.71 -3.58
C LEU A 222 7.94 5.23 -3.24
N GLN A 223 8.02 4.89 -1.96
CA GLN A 223 7.66 3.57 -1.47
C GLN A 223 6.26 3.16 -1.95
N PRO A 224 5.97 1.87 -2.16
CA PRO A 224 4.60 1.41 -2.38
C PRO A 224 3.77 1.65 -1.10
N PHE A 225 2.46 1.52 -1.20
CA PHE A 225 1.63 1.44 -0.01
C PHE A 225 1.76 0.06 0.62
N PHE A 226 1.77 0.02 1.95
CA PHE A 226 1.80 -1.20 2.74
C PHE A 226 0.50 -1.41 3.51
N THR A 227 0.27 -2.65 3.91
CA THR A 227 -0.73 -3.01 4.92
C THR A 227 -0.36 -2.45 6.29
N GLY A 228 -1.24 -2.69 7.28
CA GLY A 228 -0.86 -2.48 8.69
C GLY A 228 0.27 -3.41 9.12
N VAL A 229 0.75 -3.24 10.35
CA VAL A 229 1.72 -4.16 10.96
C VAL A 229 1.00 -5.38 11.51
N PHE A 230 1.44 -6.57 11.10
CA PHE A 230 0.95 -7.87 11.56
C PHE A 230 2.07 -8.68 12.22
N GLU A 231 1.70 -9.65 13.05
CA GLU A 231 2.65 -10.55 13.73
C GLU A 231 3.03 -11.75 12.84
N ASP A 232 2.27 -11.99 11.77
CA ASP A 232 2.51 -13.08 10.83
C ASP A 232 2.28 -12.62 9.36
N PRO A 233 3.01 -13.19 8.39
CA PRO A 233 2.89 -12.80 6.99
C PRO A 233 1.55 -13.23 6.36
N ALA A 234 0.91 -14.30 6.86
CA ALA A 234 -0.34 -14.82 6.29
C ALA A 234 -1.52 -13.89 6.56
N SER A 235 -1.58 -13.26 7.73
CA SER A 235 -2.59 -12.25 8.06
C SER A 235 -2.37 -10.98 7.25
N ALA A 236 -1.11 -10.55 7.10
CA ALA A 236 -0.75 -9.38 6.30
C ALA A 236 -1.11 -9.54 4.81
N LEU A 237 -0.83 -10.70 4.21
CA LEU A 237 -1.17 -10.94 2.80
C LEU A 237 -2.69 -11.06 2.58
N ASN A 238 -3.43 -11.66 3.52
CA ASN A 238 -4.89 -11.72 3.45
C ASN A 238 -5.53 -10.32 3.52
N ASP A 239 -5.02 -9.44 4.40
CA ASP A 239 -5.42 -8.04 4.47
C ASP A 239 -5.14 -7.32 3.13
N ALA A 240 -3.94 -7.49 2.55
CA ALA A 240 -3.59 -6.90 1.26
C ALA A 240 -4.55 -7.32 0.13
N LEU A 241 -4.87 -8.62 0.03
CA LEU A 241 -5.77 -9.17 -0.98
C LEU A 241 -7.24 -8.79 -0.75
N SER A 242 -7.66 -8.44 0.46
CA SER A 242 -9.02 -7.93 0.70
C SER A 242 -9.20 -6.48 0.28
N ARG A 243 -8.13 -5.68 0.24
CA ARG A 243 -8.16 -4.23 -0.02
C ARG A 243 -8.22 -3.86 -1.49
N VAL A 244 -7.67 -4.69 -2.36
CA VAL A 244 -7.60 -4.43 -3.79
C VAL A 244 -8.39 -5.50 -4.52
N PRO A 245 -9.46 -5.15 -5.26
CA PRO A 245 -10.29 -6.13 -5.96
C PRO A 245 -9.49 -6.85 -7.05
N ALA A 246 -9.91 -8.06 -7.43
CA ALA A 246 -9.29 -8.77 -8.54
C ALA A 246 -9.61 -8.09 -9.89
N THR A 247 -8.71 -8.24 -10.86
CA THR A 247 -8.92 -7.82 -12.26
C THR A 247 -8.85 -9.05 -13.15
N ALA A 248 -9.79 -9.18 -14.09
CA ALA A 248 -9.84 -10.34 -14.97
C ALA A 248 -8.58 -10.44 -15.83
N GLY A 249 -7.96 -11.61 -15.85
CA GLY A 249 -6.74 -11.89 -16.62
C GLY A 249 -5.42 -11.56 -15.90
N ASP A 250 -5.49 -10.87 -14.75
CA ASP A 250 -4.31 -10.46 -14.00
C ASP A 250 -4.21 -11.20 -12.67
N GLN A 251 -3.01 -11.65 -12.32
CA GLN A 251 -2.71 -12.12 -10.98
C GLN A 251 -2.29 -10.96 -10.08
N ARG A 252 -2.80 -10.94 -8.86
CA ARG A 252 -2.36 -9.99 -7.84
C ARG A 252 -1.05 -10.47 -7.21
N VAL A 253 0.00 -9.66 -7.27
CA VAL A 253 1.34 -9.99 -6.77
C VAL A 253 1.87 -8.87 -5.90
N GLY A 254 2.62 -9.19 -4.84
CA GLY A 254 3.28 -8.17 -4.02
C GLY A 254 4.37 -8.73 -3.12
N PHE A 255 5.09 -7.86 -2.43
CA PHE A 255 6.23 -8.21 -1.59
C PHE A 255 5.89 -8.20 -0.10
N ILE A 256 6.55 -9.07 0.65
CA ILE A 256 6.46 -9.21 2.10
C ILE A 256 7.75 -8.70 2.70
N LEU A 257 7.65 -7.76 3.63
CA LEU A 257 8.77 -7.26 4.40
C LEU A 257 8.65 -7.75 5.85
N LYS A 258 9.79 -8.08 6.44
CA LYS A 258 9.90 -8.41 7.86
C LYS A 258 10.78 -7.37 8.53
N ARG A 259 10.37 -6.94 9.71
CA ARG A 259 11.20 -6.12 10.58
C ARG A 259 12.40 -6.94 11.09
N ARG A 260 13.60 -6.37 11.08
CA ARG A 260 14.83 -7.12 11.40
C ARG A 260 14.91 -7.59 12.85
N ASP A 261 14.40 -6.81 13.80
CA ASP A 261 14.52 -7.08 15.25
C ASP A 261 13.31 -7.78 15.88
N ARG A 262 12.20 -7.96 15.14
CA ARG A 262 10.93 -8.50 15.68
C ARG A 262 10.15 -9.27 14.62
N ASP A 263 9.19 -10.05 15.08
CA ASP A 263 8.21 -10.70 14.21
C ASP A 263 7.06 -9.72 13.92
N GLU A 264 7.42 -8.67 13.17
CA GLU A 264 6.50 -7.69 12.61
C GLU A 264 6.63 -7.74 11.09
N TYR A 265 5.50 -7.89 10.41
CA TYR A 265 5.40 -8.03 8.96
C TYR A 265 4.51 -6.95 8.39
N VAL A 266 4.92 -6.43 7.23
CA VAL A 266 4.10 -5.58 6.38
C VAL A 266 4.17 -6.11 4.95
N VAL A 267 3.11 -5.88 4.18
CA VAL A 267 2.99 -6.38 2.83
C VAL A 267 2.60 -5.24 1.91
N THR A 268 3.21 -5.16 0.72
CA THR A 268 2.81 -4.16 -0.27
C THR A 268 1.36 -4.40 -0.68
N LEU A 269 0.57 -3.36 -0.96
CA LEU A 269 -0.69 -3.59 -1.66
C LEU A 269 -0.43 -4.24 -3.04
N PRO A 270 -1.31 -5.14 -3.51
CA PRO A 270 -1.02 -5.95 -4.68
C PRO A 270 -0.98 -5.13 -5.97
N PHE A 271 -0.08 -5.56 -6.86
CA PHE A 271 0.01 -5.13 -8.23
C PHE A 271 -0.67 -6.16 -9.14
N HIS A 272 -1.39 -5.68 -10.14
CA HIS A 272 -1.99 -6.54 -11.17
C HIS A 272 -0.94 -6.90 -12.23
N ARG A 273 -0.73 -8.19 -12.45
CA ARG A 273 0.28 -8.72 -13.36
C ARG A 273 -0.34 -9.78 -14.30
N PRO A 274 -0.41 -9.53 -15.62
CA PRO A 274 -0.94 -10.50 -16.58
C PRO A 274 -0.04 -11.73 -16.75
N ASP A 275 1.23 -11.64 -16.33
CA ASP A 275 2.22 -12.72 -16.35
C ASP A 275 2.53 -13.27 -14.95
N GLY A 276 1.92 -12.71 -13.90
CA GLY A 276 2.23 -13.06 -12.51
C GLY A 276 3.66 -12.75 -12.07
N LEU A 277 4.40 -11.91 -12.81
CA LEU A 277 5.78 -11.53 -12.49
C LEU A 277 5.84 -10.09 -11.97
N LEU A 278 6.54 -9.89 -10.86
CA LEU A 278 6.72 -8.57 -10.26
C LEU A 278 8.18 -8.33 -9.91
N ALA A 279 8.83 -7.45 -10.67
CA ALA A 279 10.23 -7.11 -10.44
C ALA A 279 10.37 -6.12 -9.26
N ILE A 280 11.41 -6.30 -8.43
CA ILE A 280 11.72 -5.41 -7.29
C ILE A 280 11.83 -3.94 -7.73
N GLU A 281 12.46 -3.69 -8.88
CA GLU A 281 12.65 -2.35 -9.46
C GLU A 281 11.36 -1.64 -9.89
N GLN A 282 10.27 -2.38 -10.07
CA GLN A 282 8.96 -1.82 -10.40
C GLN A 282 8.21 -1.34 -9.14
N VAL A 283 8.71 -1.67 -7.94
CA VAL A 283 8.00 -1.44 -6.68
C VAL A 283 8.79 -0.51 -5.75
N PHE A 284 10.07 -0.78 -5.56
CA PHE A 284 10.89 -0.07 -4.59
C PHE A 284 11.77 1.00 -5.27
N PRO A 285 11.90 2.21 -4.67
CA PRO A 285 12.77 3.24 -5.21
C PRO A 285 14.23 2.80 -5.29
N ALA A 286 14.91 3.18 -6.38
CA ALA A 286 16.33 2.90 -6.55
C ALA A 286 17.22 3.82 -5.71
N THR A 287 18.37 3.30 -5.32
CA THR A 287 19.48 3.99 -4.64
C THR A 287 20.80 3.59 -5.32
N PRO A 288 21.92 4.30 -5.10
CA PRO A 288 23.21 3.89 -5.63
C PRO A 288 23.61 2.45 -5.27
N ASP A 289 23.18 1.97 -4.10
CA ASP A 289 23.54 0.65 -3.54
C ASP A 289 22.47 -0.44 -3.77
N GLY A 290 21.45 -0.19 -4.60
CA GLY A 290 20.36 -1.12 -4.87
C GLY A 290 18.99 -0.48 -4.72
N PHE A 291 18.09 -1.07 -3.92
CA PHE A 291 16.74 -0.55 -3.72
C PHE A 291 16.49 -0.16 -2.26
N LEU A 292 15.68 0.88 -2.06
CA LEU A 292 15.32 1.38 -0.75
C LEU A 292 14.14 0.59 -0.20
N LEU A 293 14.35 -0.14 0.90
CA LEU A 293 13.27 -0.62 1.75
C LEU A 293 12.95 0.41 2.86
N PRO A 294 11.75 0.36 3.45
CA PRO A 294 11.47 1.11 4.67
C PRO A 294 12.46 0.81 5.80
N GLU A 295 12.58 1.74 6.73
CA GLU A 295 13.58 1.66 7.80
C GLU A 295 13.45 0.34 8.59
N ASN A 296 14.61 -0.28 8.85
CA ASN A 296 14.72 -1.50 9.64
C ASN A 296 13.92 -2.71 9.11
N GLN A 297 13.64 -2.73 7.81
CA GLN A 297 13.00 -3.86 7.11
C GLN A 297 14.02 -4.69 6.31
N THR A 298 13.72 -5.96 6.14
CA THR A 298 14.34 -6.86 5.16
C THR A 298 13.27 -7.41 4.23
N LEU A 299 13.65 -7.69 2.99
CA LEU A 299 12.79 -8.42 2.07
C LEU A 299 12.67 -9.87 2.58
N ALA A 300 11.45 -10.29 2.91
CA ALA A 300 11.17 -11.61 3.49
C ALA A 300 10.46 -12.54 2.49
N GLY A 301 9.77 -11.99 1.50
CA GLY A 301 9.06 -12.81 0.54
C GLY A 301 8.31 -12.05 -0.55
N VAL A 302 7.58 -12.83 -1.34
CA VAL A 302 6.56 -12.39 -2.30
C VAL A 302 5.30 -13.21 -2.05
N TYR A 303 4.13 -12.67 -2.38
CA TYR A 303 2.87 -13.41 -2.41
C TYR A 303 2.24 -13.35 -3.80
N LEU A 304 1.61 -14.45 -4.19
CA LEU A 304 0.85 -14.63 -5.41
C LEU A 304 -0.63 -14.86 -5.05
N GLY A 305 -1.51 -14.07 -5.65
CA GLY A 305 -2.95 -14.14 -5.47
C GLY A 305 -3.60 -15.38 -6.08
N PRO A 306 -4.88 -15.63 -5.77
CA PRO A 306 -5.62 -16.83 -6.16
C PRO A 306 -6.01 -16.86 -7.64
N GLU A 307 -5.74 -15.79 -8.40
CA GLU A 307 -6.15 -15.72 -9.79
C GLU A 307 -5.39 -16.72 -10.66
N LEU A 308 -6.11 -17.29 -11.63
CA LEU A 308 -5.52 -18.12 -12.66
C LEU A 308 -5.11 -17.24 -13.84
N LEU A 309 -3.84 -17.34 -14.20
CA LEU A 309 -3.34 -16.79 -15.46
C LEU A 309 -3.85 -17.62 -16.64
N ALA A 310 -4.03 -16.97 -17.78
CA ALA A 310 -4.46 -17.62 -19.02
C ALA A 310 -3.30 -18.43 -19.65
N THR A 311 -2.91 -19.54 -19.01
CA THR A 311 -1.83 -20.42 -19.47
C THR A 311 -2.38 -21.70 -20.10
N ALA A 312 -1.61 -22.30 -21.02
CA ALA A 312 -1.87 -23.67 -21.46
C ALA A 312 -1.87 -24.63 -20.25
N LEU A 313 -2.63 -25.72 -20.35
CA LEU A 313 -2.73 -26.73 -19.29
C LEU A 313 -2.09 -28.04 -19.77
N PRO A 314 -1.43 -28.78 -18.86
CA PRO A 314 -0.97 -30.13 -19.17
C PRO A 314 -2.16 -31.06 -19.43
N GLU A 315 -1.94 -32.11 -20.23
CA GLU A 315 -2.97 -33.12 -20.51
C GLU A 315 -3.42 -33.88 -19.25
N ASN A 316 -2.48 -34.08 -18.31
CA ASN A 316 -2.70 -34.79 -17.06
C ASN A 316 -2.52 -33.82 -15.88
N GLU A 317 -3.29 -34.05 -14.80
CA GLU A 317 -3.16 -33.31 -13.53
C GLU A 317 -3.36 -31.78 -13.67
N ALA A 318 -4.17 -31.34 -14.64
CA ALA A 318 -4.45 -29.91 -14.88
C ALA A 318 -4.97 -29.17 -13.63
N ASP A 319 -5.83 -29.81 -12.83
CA ASP A 319 -6.33 -29.25 -11.58
C ASP A 319 -5.19 -29.01 -10.58
N LEU A 320 -4.29 -29.98 -10.39
CA LEU A 320 -3.14 -29.83 -9.51
C LEU A 320 -2.18 -28.73 -10.01
N TYR A 321 -1.94 -28.70 -11.32
CA TYR A 321 -1.11 -27.67 -11.94
C TYR A 321 -1.67 -26.26 -11.65
N GLN A 322 -2.98 -26.07 -11.77
CA GLN A 322 -3.64 -24.81 -11.43
C GLN A 322 -3.61 -24.49 -9.92
N GLN A 323 -3.59 -25.50 -9.05
CA GLN A 323 -3.52 -25.33 -7.60
C GLN A 323 -2.07 -25.33 -7.04
N PHE A 324 -1.04 -25.26 -7.90
CA PHE A 324 0.36 -25.12 -7.47
C PHE A 324 1.11 -23.93 -8.12
N PHE A 325 2.28 -23.56 -7.60
CA PHE A 325 3.09 -22.45 -8.13
C PHE A 325 3.33 -22.60 -9.64
N SER A 326 3.24 -21.51 -10.39
CA SER A 326 3.85 -21.48 -11.72
C SER A 326 5.36 -21.66 -11.54
N PRO A 327 6.01 -22.58 -12.31
CA PRO A 327 7.46 -22.68 -12.34
C PRO A 327 8.14 -21.34 -12.61
N GLN A 328 7.68 -20.60 -13.63
CA GLN A 328 8.24 -19.30 -13.98
C GLN A 328 8.17 -18.31 -12.80
N SER A 329 6.99 -18.13 -12.18
CA SER A 329 6.84 -17.18 -11.08
C SER A 329 7.67 -17.57 -9.85
N LEU A 330 7.75 -18.86 -9.52
CA LEU A 330 8.54 -19.36 -8.39
C LEU A 330 10.04 -19.08 -8.61
N VAL A 331 10.56 -19.45 -9.78
CA VAL A 331 11.98 -19.30 -10.12
C VAL A 331 12.37 -17.83 -10.23
N PHE A 332 11.57 -17.03 -10.94
CA PHE A 332 11.76 -15.59 -11.07
C PHE A 332 11.87 -14.92 -9.69
N SER A 333 10.94 -15.26 -8.78
CA SER A 333 10.88 -14.71 -7.44
C SER A 333 12.11 -15.03 -6.60
N VAL A 334 12.59 -16.27 -6.64
CA VAL A 334 13.76 -16.70 -5.86
C VAL A 334 15.06 -16.11 -6.44
N LEU A 335 15.19 -16.07 -7.77
CA LEU A 335 16.37 -15.51 -8.45
C LEU A 335 16.54 -14.02 -8.18
N GLN A 336 15.47 -13.23 -8.32
CA GLN A 336 15.56 -11.80 -8.05
C GLN A 336 15.88 -11.53 -6.58
N ALA A 337 15.28 -12.29 -5.65
CA ALA A 337 15.53 -12.14 -4.22
C ALA A 337 17.01 -12.40 -3.89
N ARG A 338 17.58 -13.48 -4.42
CA ARG A 338 18.99 -13.84 -4.26
C ARG A 338 19.95 -12.75 -4.77
N GLY A 339 19.63 -12.14 -5.91
CA GLY A 339 20.45 -11.10 -6.54
C GLY A 339 20.27 -9.69 -5.96
N SER A 340 19.24 -9.47 -5.14
CA SER A 340 18.82 -8.12 -4.74
C SER A 340 19.69 -7.45 -3.67
N GLY A 341 20.36 -8.23 -2.82
CA GLY A 341 21.00 -7.72 -1.59
C GLY A 341 20.01 -7.24 -0.51
N LEU A 342 18.70 -7.38 -0.71
CA LEU A 342 17.65 -6.92 0.21
C LEU A 342 17.22 -7.97 1.24
N VAL A 343 17.61 -9.22 1.02
CA VAL A 343 17.24 -10.37 1.84
C VAL A 343 18.31 -10.61 2.89
N ASP A 344 17.90 -10.73 4.15
CA ASP A 344 18.74 -11.30 5.19
C ASP A 344 18.97 -12.79 4.91
N SER A 345 20.17 -13.11 4.43
CA SER A 345 20.57 -14.48 4.09
C SER A 345 20.44 -15.49 5.24
N SER A 346 20.46 -15.03 6.51
CA SER A 346 20.26 -15.91 7.67
C SER A 346 18.79 -16.29 7.88
N LEU A 347 17.86 -15.47 7.37
CA LEU A 347 16.42 -15.70 7.46
C LEU A 347 15.85 -16.38 6.21
N GLY A 348 16.51 -16.26 5.06
CA GLY A 348 16.04 -16.81 3.79
C GLY A 348 14.88 -15.99 3.19
N TYR A 349 14.20 -16.57 2.20
CA TYR A 349 13.14 -15.91 1.44
C TYR A 349 11.96 -16.84 1.18
N SER A 350 10.73 -16.31 1.26
CA SER A 350 9.52 -17.10 1.06
C SER A 350 8.66 -16.65 -0.13
N VAL A 351 8.14 -17.62 -0.87
CA VAL A 351 7.14 -17.41 -1.92
C VAL A 351 5.82 -17.98 -1.42
N PHE A 352 4.83 -17.12 -1.22
CA PHE A 352 3.48 -17.50 -0.83
C PHE A 352 2.59 -17.58 -2.06
N ARG A 353 1.67 -18.54 -2.07
CA ARG A 353 0.61 -18.62 -3.08
C ARG A 353 -0.71 -18.94 -2.41
N GLN A 354 -1.66 -18.02 -2.54
CA GLN A 354 -3.05 -18.36 -2.32
C GLN A 354 -3.54 -19.09 -3.57
N THR A 355 -4.12 -20.27 -3.40
CA THR A 355 -4.63 -21.07 -4.50
C THR A 355 -6.09 -20.68 -4.80
N PRO A 356 -6.59 -20.89 -6.03
CA PRO A 356 -7.98 -20.69 -6.37
C PRO A 356 -8.98 -21.40 -5.44
N ASP A 357 -8.63 -22.58 -4.90
CA ASP A 357 -9.45 -23.31 -3.93
C ASP A 357 -9.25 -22.88 -2.46
N GLY A 358 -8.45 -21.84 -2.22
CA GLY A 358 -8.34 -21.14 -0.94
C GLY A 358 -7.26 -21.67 0.01
N ALA A 359 -6.41 -22.60 -0.42
CA ALA A 359 -5.20 -22.95 0.32
C ALA A 359 -4.18 -21.81 0.28
N LEU A 360 -3.31 -21.79 1.29
CA LEU A 360 -2.14 -20.92 1.32
C LEU A 360 -0.90 -21.80 1.39
N LEU A 361 -0.13 -21.79 0.30
CA LEU A 361 1.13 -22.50 0.20
C LEU A 361 2.28 -21.54 0.45
N LYS A 362 3.33 -22.03 1.09
CA LYS A 362 4.57 -21.31 1.32
C LYS A 362 5.74 -22.17 0.88
N TYR A 363 6.50 -21.71 -0.10
CA TYR A 363 7.83 -22.22 -0.38
C TYR A 363 8.87 -21.34 0.33
N HIS A 364 9.79 -21.95 1.06
CA HIS A 364 10.88 -21.25 1.74
C HIS A 364 12.24 -21.67 1.18
N SER A 365 12.99 -20.68 0.72
CA SER A 365 14.30 -20.77 0.09
C SER A 365 15.37 -20.28 1.07
N THR A 366 16.45 -21.07 1.16
CA THR A 366 17.69 -20.72 1.88
C THR A 366 18.81 -20.34 0.90
N PHE A 367 18.50 -20.28 -0.40
CA PHE A 367 19.44 -20.10 -1.50
C PHE A 367 20.56 -21.15 -1.55
N SER A 368 20.27 -22.36 -1.07
CA SER A 368 21.25 -23.46 -1.05
C SER A 368 21.59 -23.96 -2.46
N GLU A 369 22.73 -24.65 -2.61
CA GLU A 369 23.06 -25.28 -3.89
C GLU A 369 22.08 -26.38 -4.30
N ALA A 370 21.38 -27.01 -3.34
CA ALA A 370 20.34 -27.99 -3.63
C ALA A 370 19.16 -27.37 -4.40
N GLU A 371 18.91 -26.07 -4.20
CA GLU A 371 17.88 -25.32 -4.92
C GLU A 371 18.31 -24.99 -6.37
N ALA A 372 19.57 -25.27 -6.77
CA ALA A 372 20.08 -24.96 -8.10
C ALA A 372 19.29 -25.63 -9.23
N TRP A 373 18.60 -26.75 -8.98
CA TRP A 373 17.74 -27.40 -9.99
C TRP A 373 16.44 -26.63 -10.24
N VAL A 374 15.85 -26.02 -9.20
CA VAL A 374 14.72 -25.08 -9.34
C VAL A 374 15.20 -23.77 -9.98
N ILE A 375 16.42 -23.34 -9.66
CA ILE A 375 16.95 -22.01 -10.00
C ILE A 375 17.63 -21.96 -11.40
N LYS A 376 18.14 -23.06 -11.96
CA LYS A 376 18.83 -23.12 -13.28
C LYS A 376 17.86 -23.23 -14.45
N THR A 377 16.95 -22.29 -14.55
CA THR A 377 15.83 -22.34 -15.48
C THR A 377 15.80 -21.09 -16.35
N GLU A 378 16.91 -20.68 -16.98
CA GLU A 378 16.87 -19.88 -18.22
C GLU A 378 18.25 -19.80 -18.96
N GLY A 379 18.25 -20.08 -20.27
CA GLY A 379 19.42 -20.02 -21.18
C GLY A 379 19.83 -21.36 -21.82
N ALA A 380 20.44 -21.33 -23.01
CA ALA A 380 20.50 -22.35 -24.10
C ALA A 380 20.79 -23.85 -23.81
N MET A 381 21.00 -24.28 -22.57
CA MET A 381 21.13 -25.69 -22.16
C MET A 381 20.32 -26.03 -20.88
N GLY A 382 19.44 -25.14 -20.40
CA GLY A 382 18.59 -25.34 -19.23
C GLY A 382 17.23 -25.99 -19.55
N VAL A 383 16.68 -26.75 -18.61
CA VAL A 383 15.37 -27.42 -18.73
C VAL A 383 14.26 -26.38 -18.54
N ASN A 384 13.37 -26.18 -19.51
CA ASN A 384 12.17 -25.35 -19.31
C ASN A 384 11.08 -26.20 -18.66
N ILE A 385 10.86 -26.00 -17.35
CA ILE A 385 9.93 -26.81 -16.54
C ILE A 385 8.50 -26.69 -17.07
N ASP A 386 8.05 -25.51 -17.48
CA ASP A 386 6.73 -25.32 -18.07
C ASP A 386 6.56 -26.18 -19.34
N LYS A 387 7.56 -26.22 -20.22
CA LYS A 387 7.52 -27.10 -21.40
C LYS A 387 7.48 -28.58 -21.06
N LEU A 388 8.18 -29.01 -20.00
CA LEU A 388 8.12 -30.41 -19.58
C LEU A 388 6.74 -30.78 -19.01
N LEU A 389 6.15 -29.91 -18.21
CA LEU A 389 4.80 -30.09 -17.65
C LEU A 389 3.77 -30.14 -18.79
N LEU A 390 3.77 -29.13 -19.66
CA LEU A 390 2.83 -29.03 -20.78
C LEU A 390 2.99 -30.16 -21.79
N GLY A 391 4.21 -30.64 -22.02
CA GLY A 391 4.49 -31.77 -22.89
C GLY A 391 4.27 -33.16 -22.25
N GLY A 392 3.87 -33.22 -20.97
CA GLY A 392 3.66 -34.46 -20.24
C GLY A 392 4.95 -35.24 -19.90
N HIS A 393 6.11 -34.61 -20.04
CA HIS A 393 7.42 -35.18 -19.68
C HIS A 393 7.75 -35.05 -18.18
N LEU A 394 7.03 -34.18 -17.48
CA LEU A 394 7.05 -34.05 -16.03
C LEU A 394 5.59 -33.99 -15.54
N SER A 395 5.23 -34.72 -14.49
CA SER A 395 3.90 -34.60 -13.89
C SER A 395 3.83 -33.41 -12.93
N ALA A 396 2.63 -32.86 -12.70
CA ALA A 396 2.47 -31.77 -11.74
C ALA A 396 2.78 -32.25 -10.31
N LYS A 397 2.46 -33.51 -10.00
CA LYS A 397 2.83 -34.15 -8.74
C LYS A 397 4.34 -34.25 -8.56
N ASP A 398 5.07 -34.73 -9.57
CA ASP A 398 6.53 -34.83 -9.49
C ASP A 398 7.18 -33.45 -9.36
N PHE A 399 6.60 -32.43 -9.98
CA PHE A 399 7.02 -31.05 -9.79
C PHE A 399 6.81 -30.58 -8.34
N VAL A 400 5.65 -30.84 -7.73
CA VAL A 400 5.39 -30.56 -6.30
C VAL A 400 6.44 -31.20 -5.41
N LEU A 401 6.68 -32.50 -5.59
CA LEU A 401 7.66 -33.24 -4.80
C LEU A 401 9.09 -32.70 -5.00
N SER A 402 9.42 -32.29 -6.22
CA SER A 402 10.73 -31.70 -6.51
C SER A 402 10.92 -30.34 -5.82
N VAL A 403 9.89 -29.50 -5.80
CA VAL A 403 9.89 -28.23 -5.04
C VAL A 403 10.00 -28.50 -3.53
N ALA A 404 9.30 -29.52 -3.01
CA ALA A 404 9.34 -29.89 -1.60
C ALA A 404 10.68 -30.49 -1.15
N VAL A 405 11.48 -31.07 -2.05
CA VAL A 405 12.80 -31.64 -1.76
C VAL A 405 13.91 -30.58 -1.85
N THR A 406 13.75 -29.60 -2.73
CA THR A 406 14.79 -28.60 -3.02
C THR A 406 14.76 -27.42 -2.03
N GLY A 407 13.58 -27.08 -1.50
CA GLY A 407 13.42 -26.15 -0.38
C GLY A 407 12.39 -26.66 0.63
N VAL A 408 11.82 -25.79 1.44
CA VAL A 408 10.77 -26.18 2.40
C VAL A 408 9.41 -25.72 1.89
N LEU A 409 8.58 -26.66 1.43
CA LEU A 409 7.19 -26.41 1.06
C LEU A 409 6.26 -26.68 2.24
N THR A 410 5.40 -25.72 2.58
CA THR A 410 4.45 -25.81 3.70
C THR A 410 3.04 -25.42 3.23
N VAL A 411 2.04 -26.16 3.70
CA VAL A 411 0.61 -25.81 3.61
C VAL A 411 0.24 -25.03 4.87
N GLU A 412 0.20 -23.70 4.77
CA GLU A 412 -0.13 -22.77 5.86
C GLU A 412 -1.65 -22.72 6.12
N LYS A 413 -2.44 -22.89 5.04
CA LYS A 413 -3.90 -23.05 5.10
C LYS A 413 -4.31 -24.14 4.13
N SER A 414 -5.11 -25.09 4.61
CA SER A 414 -5.57 -26.23 3.81
C SER A 414 -6.75 -25.88 2.90
N SER A 415 -6.92 -26.68 1.85
CA SER A 415 -8.06 -26.70 0.92
C SER A 415 -8.45 -28.15 0.60
N PRO A 416 -9.49 -28.44 -0.19
CA PRO A 416 -9.82 -29.81 -0.58
C PRO A 416 -8.66 -30.55 -1.25
N LEU A 417 -7.90 -29.90 -2.14
CA LEU A 417 -6.74 -30.53 -2.79
C LEU A 417 -5.54 -30.62 -1.84
N TRP A 418 -5.27 -29.53 -1.11
CA TRP A 418 -4.18 -29.41 -0.12
C TRP A 418 -4.74 -29.65 1.29
N ASP A 419 -5.17 -30.88 1.56
CA ASP A 419 -6.01 -31.21 2.72
C ASP A 419 -5.24 -31.47 4.02
N VAL A 420 -3.92 -31.64 3.95
CA VAL A 420 -3.04 -31.82 5.11
C VAL A 420 -2.17 -30.58 5.30
N GLY A 421 -2.36 -29.88 6.42
CA GLY A 421 -1.53 -28.73 6.81
C GLY A 421 -0.12 -29.14 7.26
N GLY A 422 0.85 -28.22 7.13
CA GLY A 422 2.24 -28.41 7.55
C GLY A 422 3.21 -28.70 6.40
N VAL A 423 4.39 -29.21 6.73
CA VAL A 423 5.48 -29.43 5.76
C VAL A 423 5.12 -30.57 4.79
N VAL A 424 5.28 -30.32 3.50
CA VAL A 424 5.05 -31.29 2.43
C VAL A 424 6.26 -32.22 2.34
N GLY A 425 6.06 -33.50 2.62
CA GLY A 425 7.11 -34.54 2.52
C GLY A 425 7.03 -35.37 1.23
N SER A 426 7.95 -36.33 1.09
CA SER A 426 8.04 -37.23 -0.08
C SER A 426 6.79 -38.09 -0.31
N GLU A 427 6.03 -38.38 0.76
CA GLU A 427 4.82 -39.21 0.70
C GLU A 427 3.57 -38.43 0.32
N TRP A 428 3.69 -37.13 0.03
CA TRP A 428 2.54 -36.28 -0.27
C TRP A 428 1.76 -36.76 -1.50
N ARG A 429 0.43 -36.69 -1.38
CA ARG A 429 -0.53 -36.97 -2.46
C ARG A 429 -1.66 -35.95 -2.38
N PRO A 430 -2.25 -35.53 -3.51
CA PRO A 430 -3.45 -34.71 -3.50
C PRO A 430 -4.60 -35.49 -2.83
N TYR A 431 -5.46 -34.79 -2.08
CA TYR A 431 -6.62 -35.38 -1.39
C TYR A 431 -6.25 -36.53 -0.41
N ALA A 432 -5.11 -36.43 0.27
CA ALA A 432 -4.58 -37.51 1.11
C ALA A 432 -5.47 -37.82 2.33
N GLY A 433 -6.02 -36.80 2.97
CA GLY A 433 -6.96 -36.89 4.10
C GLY A 433 -8.39 -37.27 3.70
N ALA A 434 -8.80 -37.05 2.44
CA ALA A 434 -10.13 -37.42 1.94
C ALA A 434 -10.26 -38.90 1.53
N ASN A 435 -9.17 -39.68 1.52
CA ASN A 435 -9.21 -41.13 1.35
C ASN A 435 -9.32 -41.82 2.72
N PRO A 436 -10.52 -42.22 3.19
CA PRO A 436 -10.60 -43.17 4.30
C PRO A 436 -9.92 -44.47 3.85
N SER A 437 -9.03 -44.99 4.70
CA SER A 437 -8.49 -46.34 4.52
C SER A 437 -9.62 -47.31 4.16
N PRO A 438 -9.42 -48.27 3.23
CA PRO A 438 -10.45 -49.27 2.95
C PRO A 438 -10.77 -49.97 4.28
N ARG A 439 -12.02 -49.81 4.74
CA ARG A 439 -12.55 -50.56 5.88
C ARG A 439 -12.25 -52.02 5.60
N ILE A 440 -11.38 -52.60 6.43
CA ILE A 440 -11.22 -54.06 6.50
C ILE A 440 -12.61 -54.59 6.82
N LEU A 441 -13.25 -55.21 5.84
CA LEU A 441 -14.38 -56.11 6.04
C LEU A 441 -13.85 -57.26 6.88
N ASN A 442 -14.02 -57.16 8.20
CA ASN A 442 -13.94 -58.34 9.05
C ASN A 442 -15.24 -59.12 8.83
N GLU A 443 -15.15 -60.16 8.00
CA GLU A 443 -16.04 -61.30 8.07
C GLU A 443 -15.92 -61.90 9.48
N ARG A 444 -17.06 -61.99 10.19
CA ARG A 444 -17.44 -63.13 11.03
C ARG A 444 -18.91 -63.07 11.38
#